data_AF-A0A810DVB4-F1
#
_entry.id   AF-A0A810DVB4-F1
#
_cell.length_a   1.000
_cell.length_b   1.000
_cell.length_c   1.000
_cell.angle_alpha   90.00
_cell.angle_beta   90.00
_cell.angle_gamma   90.00
#
_symmetry.space_group_name_H-M   'P 1'
#
loop_
_entity.id
_entity.type
_entity.pdbx_description
1 polymer ?
#
loop_
_entity_poly.entity_id
_entity_poly.type
_entity_poly.pdbx_seq_one_letter_code
_entity_poly.pdbx_strand_id
1 'polypeptide(L)'
;MISVPIELLAICGSTRAGGNTDQILQYTREISSERGAHLSIVNLRDYHFSASGTCVDCNDRETPCELKDDMPYITDMMRKADGIIYAVPVQGFGMGHLMQIFIERSGVCYLRFERPLTNKVGGVIVTGRRYNHNHVYSQIVNNLLLNRMIIVGSGFPALLQGGKPSEVLGDIEGLDSVRRMVNRMIDMVKTIKHYSLLTNQSYLTFNEGNERMIGEDLLQPLKKH
;
A
#
# COMPACT_ATOMS: atom_id res chain seq x y z
N MET A 1 14.13 -7.03 -25.95
CA MET A 1 13.02 -6.80 -25.00
C MET A 1 13.08 -5.35 -24.56
N ILE A 2 11.97 -4.61 -24.62
CA ILE A 2 11.91 -3.24 -24.13
C ILE A 2 12.11 -3.30 -22.61
N SER A 3 13.14 -2.63 -22.10
CA SER A 3 13.34 -2.51 -20.64
C SER A 3 12.39 -1.43 -20.13
N VAL A 4 11.42 -1.80 -19.29
CA VAL A 4 10.51 -0.85 -18.67
C VAL A 4 10.96 -0.65 -17.22
N PRO A 5 11.28 0.58 -16.79
CA PRO A 5 11.60 0.84 -15.40
C PRO A 5 10.37 0.55 -14.53
N ILE A 6 10.60 -0.08 -13.37
CA ILE A 6 9.56 -0.46 -12.42
C ILE A 6 9.85 0.22 -11.11
N GLU A 7 8.93 1.05 -10.67
CA GLU A 7 9.05 1.84 -9.45
C GLU A 7 8.10 1.30 -8.39
N LEU A 8 8.66 0.71 -7.35
CA LEU A 8 7.92 0.28 -6.17
C LEU A 8 8.16 1.24 -5.01
N LEU A 9 7.14 1.46 -4.20
CA LEU A 9 7.22 2.28 -2.99
C LEU A 9 6.82 1.45 -1.78
N ALA A 10 7.72 1.31 -0.81
CA ALA A 10 7.42 0.74 0.49
C ALA A 10 7.12 1.83 1.51
N ILE A 11 5.99 1.70 2.21
CA ILE A 11 5.61 2.53 3.37
C ILE A 11 5.89 1.75 4.64
N CYS A 12 6.90 2.15 5.41
CA CYS A 12 7.30 1.51 6.65
C CYS A 12 6.62 2.15 7.87
N GLY A 13 5.77 1.37 8.54
CA GLY A 13 5.08 1.76 9.78
C GLY A 13 5.89 1.56 11.06
N SER A 14 7.16 1.16 10.96
CA SER A 14 8.00 0.96 12.14
C SER A 14 8.42 2.27 12.79
N THR A 15 8.14 2.38 14.08
CA THR A 15 8.58 3.48 14.96
C THR A 15 10.06 3.38 15.33
N ARG A 16 10.72 2.23 15.05
CA ARG A 16 12.11 1.97 15.42
C ARG A 16 12.96 1.78 14.17
N ALA A 17 14.09 2.50 14.12
CA ALA A 17 15.11 2.29 13.11
C ALA A 17 15.91 1.00 13.36
N GLY A 18 16.30 0.31 12.29
CA GLY A 18 17.12 -0.91 12.35
C GLY A 18 16.39 -2.15 12.87
N GLY A 19 15.08 -2.05 13.08
CA GLY A 19 14.24 -3.17 13.54
C GLY A 19 13.94 -4.20 12.45
N ASN A 20 13.17 -5.22 12.81
CA ASN A 20 12.81 -6.32 11.90
C ASN A 20 12.14 -5.83 10.61
N THR A 21 11.23 -4.86 10.68
CA THR A 21 10.57 -4.30 9.49
C THR A 21 11.57 -3.65 8.53
N ASP A 22 12.54 -2.88 9.04
CA ASP A 22 13.57 -2.24 8.22
C ASP A 22 14.45 -3.28 7.51
N GLN A 23 14.81 -4.36 8.21
CA GLN A 23 15.63 -5.44 7.66
C GLN A 23 14.89 -6.21 6.55
N ILE A 24 13.60 -6.49 6.74
CA ILE A 24 12.78 -7.13 5.71
C ILE A 24 12.60 -6.23 4.50
N LEU A 25 12.51 -4.91 4.69
CA LEU A 25 12.47 -3.99 3.56
C LEU A 25 13.80 -3.90 2.81
N GLN A 26 14.93 -4.08 3.48
CA GLN A 26 16.22 -4.23 2.78
C GLN A 26 16.28 -5.52 1.97
N TYR A 27 15.86 -6.66 2.54
CA TYR A 27 15.71 -7.90 1.79
C TYR A 27 14.77 -7.74 0.59
N THR A 28 13.65 -7.02 0.77
CA THR A 28 12.69 -6.72 -0.30
C THR A 28 13.30 -5.86 -1.40
N ARG A 29 14.18 -4.91 -1.05
CA ARG A 29 14.94 -4.10 -2.01
C ARG A 29 15.91 -4.96 -2.83
N GLU A 30 16.63 -5.87 -2.19
CA GLU A 30 17.54 -6.80 -2.85
C GLU A 30 16.80 -7.65 -3.90
N ILE A 31 15.68 -8.29 -3.51
CA ILE A 31 14.83 -9.06 -4.44
C ILE A 31 14.33 -8.22 -5.60
N SER A 32 13.92 -6.97 -5.33
CA SER A 32 13.43 -6.05 -6.37
C SER A 32 14.54 -5.74 -7.37
N SER A 33 15.74 -5.43 -6.87
CA SER A 33 16.92 -5.12 -7.67
C SER A 33 17.37 -6.31 -8.53
N GLU A 34 17.31 -7.55 -8.01
CA GLU A 34 17.59 -8.79 -8.76
C GLU A 34 16.74 -8.88 -10.04
N ARG A 35 15.56 -8.26 -10.05
CA ARG A 35 14.61 -8.28 -11.19
C ARG A 35 14.53 -6.97 -11.98
N GLY A 36 15.45 -6.04 -11.72
CA GLY A 36 15.53 -4.74 -12.37
C GLY A 36 14.44 -3.75 -11.94
N ALA A 37 13.81 -3.96 -10.79
CA ALA A 37 12.86 -3.02 -10.20
C ALA A 37 13.55 -2.18 -9.11
N HIS A 38 13.18 -0.91 -9.03
CA HIS A 38 13.64 0.01 -8.00
C HIS A 38 12.64 0.06 -6.85
N LEU A 39 13.13 -0.03 -5.61
CA LEU A 39 12.31 0.08 -4.40
C LEU A 39 12.73 1.28 -3.56
N SER A 40 11.87 2.30 -3.55
CA SER A 40 11.94 3.42 -2.62
C SER A 40 11.32 3.03 -1.27
N ILE A 41 11.91 3.46 -0.16
CA ILE A 41 11.37 3.22 1.19
C ILE A 41 11.08 4.57 1.84
N VAL A 42 9.86 4.74 2.33
CA VAL A 42 9.43 5.85 3.18
C VAL A 42 9.23 5.32 4.59
N ASN A 43 10.06 5.74 5.54
CA ASN A 43 9.82 5.42 6.95
C ASN A 43 8.94 6.50 7.56
N LEU A 44 7.72 6.15 7.97
CA LEU A 44 6.76 7.11 8.52
C LEU A 44 7.30 7.84 9.76
N ARG A 45 8.22 7.22 10.50
CA ARG A 45 8.88 7.83 11.67
C ARG A 45 9.75 9.06 11.35
N ASP A 46 10.16 9.22 10.08
CA ASP A 46 11.03 10.31 9.64
C ASP A 46 10.22 11.55 9.21
N TYR A 47 8.88 11.48 9.27
CA TYR A 47 7.96 12.50 8.81
C TYR A 47 7.03 12.96 9.93
N HIS A 48 6.56 14.20 9.83
CA HIS A 48 5.60 14.78 10.75
C HIS A 48 4.18 14.60 10.21
N PHE A 49 3.33 13.98 11.02
CA PHE A 49 1.90 13.87 10.77
C PHE A 49 1.11 14.45 11.93
N SER A 50 0.18 15.36 11.62
CA SER A 50 -0.87 15.71 12.58
C SER A 50 -1.84 14.52 12.74
N ALA A 51 -2.44 14.40 13.92
CA ALA A 51 -3.61 13.54 14.07
C ALA A 51 -4.73 14.04 13.13
N SER A 52 -5.66 13.15 12.77
CA SER A 52 -6.85 13.58 12.03
C SER A 52 -7.63 14.60 12.87
N GLY A 53 -8.02 15.71 12.26
CA GLY A 53 -8.78 16.76 12.95
C GLY A 53 -10.22 16.33 13.23
N THR A 54 -10.95 17.13 14.00
CA THR A 54 -12.40 16.96 14.22
C THR A 54 -13.24 17.51 13.07
N CYS A 55 -12.61 17.85 11.95
CA CYS A 55 -13.30 18.35 10.76
C CYS A 55 -14.13 17.20 10.15
N VAL A 56 -15.45 17.33 10.21
CA VAL A 56 -16.40 16.30 9.76
C VAL A 56 -16.74 16.41 8.28
N ASP A 57 -16.29 17.48 7.63
CA ASP A 57 -16.59 17.87 6.25
C ASP A 57 -15.64 17.23 5.23
N CYS A 58 -14.65 16.43 5.63
CA CYS A 58 -13.82 15.68 4.67
C CYS A 58 -14.66 14.77 3.74
N ASN A 59 -15.90 14.46 4.12
CA ASN A 59 -16.82 13.71 3.29
C ASN A 59 -17.49 14.54 2.19
N ASP A 60 -17.57 15.85 2.38
CA ASP A 60 -18.35 16.78 1.54
C ASP A 60 -17.45 17.77 0.80
N ARG A 61 -16.15 17.78 1.09
CA ARG A 61 -15.14 18.56 0.35
C ARG A 61 -14.84 17.93 -1.00
N GLU A 62 -14.44 18.80 -1.94
CA GLU A 62 -13.94 18.41 -3.27
C GLU A 62 -12.40 18.47 -3.35
N THR A 63 -11.75 19.12 -2.38
CA THR A 63 -10.30 19.36 -2.37
C THR A 63 -9.58 18.68 -1.20
N PRO A 64 -8.27 18.38 -1.36
CA PRO A 64 -7.45 17.83 -0.29
C PRO A 64 -7.39 18.70 0.97
N CYS A 65 -7.06 18.06 2.09
CA CYS A 65 -6.93 18.75 3.39
C CYS A 65 -5.80 19.79 3.37
N GLU A 66 -6.04 20.94 4.02
CA GLU A 66 -5.09 22.07 4.09
C GLU A 66 -4.13 21.99 5.30
N LEU A 67 -4.16 20.90 6.06
CA LEU A 67 -3.23 20.71 7.18
C LEU A 67 -1.80 20.68 6.66
N LYS A 68 -0.93 21.47 7.30
CA LYS A 68 0.49 21.57 6.95
C LYS A 68 1.27 20.45 7.62
N ASP A 69 1.45 19.36 6.90
CA ASP A 69 2.24 18.21 7.32
C ASP A 69 2.81 17.47 6.11
N ASP A 70 3.49 16.33 6.33
CA ASP A 70 4.23 15.64 5.25
C ASP A 70 3.38 14.65 4.44
N MET A 71 2.07 14.56 4.72
CA MET A 71 1.16 13.67 3.99
C MET A 71 1.08 13.95 2.48
N PRO A 72 1.03 15.22 2.00
CA PRO A 72 1.03 15.52 0.56
C PRO A 72 2.26 14.98 -0.15
N TYR A 73 3.43 15.05 0.49
CA TYR A 73 4.68 14.56 -0.08
C TYR A 73 4.63 13.05 -0.32
N ILE A 74 4.20 12.28 0.69
CA ILE A 74 4.15 10.81 0.58
C ILE A 74 3.06 10.36 -0.41
N THR A 75 1.89 11.02 -0.41
CA THR A 75 0.81 10.68 -1.35
C THR A 75 1.18 10.99 -2.81
N ASP A 76 1.98 12.02 -3.06
CA ASP A 76 2.57 12.27 -4.40
C ASP A 76 3.55 11.18 -4.82
N MET A 77 4.40 10.69 -3.90
CA MET A 77 5.25 9.53 -4.17
C MET A 77 4.42 8.28 -4.51
N MET A 78 3.33 8.03 -3.77
CA MET A 78 2.41 6.91 -4.04
C MET A 78 1.75 7.03 -5.41
N ARG A 79 1.39 8.25 -5.85
CA ARG A 79 0.83 8.51 -7.19
C ARG A 79 1.80 8.12 -8.30
N LYS A 80 3.10 8.38 -8.12
CA LYS A 80 4.16 8.12 -9.10
C LYS A 80 4.60 6.66 -9.17
N ALA A 81 4.45 5.89 -8.09
CA ALA A 81 4.86 4.49 -8.04
C ALA A 81 3.96 3.57 -8.89
N ASP A 82 4.50 2.48 -9.43
CA ASP A 82 3.73 1.44 -10.12
C ASP A 82 3.07 0.46 -9.13
N GLY A 83 3.71 0.24 -7.98
CA GLY A 83 3.22 -0.61 -6.93
C GLY A 83 3.60 -0.11 -5.54
N ILE A 84 2.78 -0.47 -4.55
CA ILE A 84 2.92 -0.01 -3.17
C ILE A 84 2.96 -1.22 -2.24
N ILE A 85 3.94 -1.22 -1.34
CA ILE A 85 4.11 -2.22 -0.30
C ILE A 85 3.89 -1.54 1.06
N TYR A 86 2.90 -1.99 1.82
CA TYR A 86 2.75 -1.59 3.22
C TYR A 86 3.52 -2.55 4.10
N ALA A 87 4.52 -2.05 4.83
CA ALA A 87 5.31 -2.83 5.76
C ALA A 87 5.01 -2.40 7.20
N VAL A 88 4.36 -3.30 7.94
CA VAL A 88 3.65 -2.95 9.17
C VAL A 88 4.08 -3.86 10.32
N PRO A 89 4.66 -3.33 11.41
CA PRO A 89 4.87 -4.12 12.61
C PRO A 89 3.59 -4.28 13.42
N VAL A 90 3.39 -5.45 14.03
CA VAL A 90 2.36 -5.63 15.05
C VAL A 90 2.79 -4.92 16.34
N GLN A 91 2.01 -3.93 16.78
CA GLN A 91 2.18 -3.19 18.02
C GLN A 91 0.86 -3.15 18.79
N GLY A 92 0.85 -3.65 20.03
CA GLY A 92 -0.36 -3.64 20.86
C GLY A 92 -1.55 -4.38 20.25
N PHE A 93 -1.31 -5.52 19.56
CA PHE A 93 -2.31 -6.23 18.75
C PHE A 93 -2.90 -5.41 17.59
N GLY A 94 -2.26 -4.33 17.13
CA GLY A 94 -2.65 -3.57 15.94
C GLY A 94 -1.47 -3.18 15.05
N MET A 95 -1.70 -2.32 14.06
CA MET A 95 -0.69 -1.86 13.10
C MET A 95 0.29 -0.78 13.61
N GLY A 96 0.10 -0.32 14.84
CA GLY A 96 0.83 0.81 15.40
C GLY A 96 0.29 2.17 14.94
N HIS A 97 0.54 3.21 15.75
CA HIS A 97 -0.07 4.53 15.57
C HIS A 97 0.36 5.25 14.29
N LEU A 98 1.64 5.15 13.88
CA LEU A 98 2.12 5.82 12.67
C LEU A 98 1.39 5.32 11.41
N MET A 99 1.25 4.00 11.27
CA MET A 99 0.54 3.42 10.13
C MET A 99 -0.95 3.74 10.19
N GLN A 100 -1.57 3.68 11.38
CA GLN A 100 -2.98 4.02 11.55
C GLN A 100 -3.28 5.48 11.16
N ILE A 101 -2.49 6.45 11.67
CA ILE A 101 -2.62 7.87 11.31
C ILE A 101 -2.43 8.05 9.80
N PHE A 102 -1.43 7.37 9.23
CA PHE A 102 -1.14 7.45 7.79
C PHE A 102 -2.30 6.97 6.94
N ILE A 103 -2.86 5.77 7.18
CA ILE A 103 -3.93 5.22 6.33
C ILE A 103 -5.25 5.98 6.47
N GLU A 104 -5.55 6.50 7.67
CA GLU A 104 -6.74 7.32 7.91
C GLU A 104 -6.66 8.60 7.10
N ARG A 105 -5.56 9.35 7.24
CA ARG A 105 -5.39 10.64 6.62
C ARG A 105 -5.10 10.55 5.13
N SER A 106 -4.17 9.71 4.69
CA SER A 106 -3.88 9.55 3.26
C SER A 106 -5.16 9.18 2.48
N GLY A 107 -5.99 8.29 3.01
CA GLY A 107 -7.27 7.93 2.41
C GLY A 107 -8.25 9.11 2.36
N VAL A 108 -8.74 9.53 3.53
CA VAL A 108 -9.88 10.46 3.62
C VAL A 108 -9.52 11.90 3.25
N CYS A 109 -8.26 12.31 3.42
CA CYS A 109 -7.84 13.69 3.21
C CYS A 109 -7.15 13.95 1.87
N TYR A 110 -6.73 12.91 1.12
CA TYR A 110 -5.91 13.09 -0.07
C TYR A 110 -6.25 12.14 -1.23
N LEU A 111 -6.33 10.82 -1.00
CA LEU A 111 -6.43 9.82 -2.07
C LEU A 111 -7.87 9.61 -2.57
N ARG A 112 -8.87 9.91 -1.74
CA ARG A 112 -10.28 9.64 -2.06
C ARG A 112 -10.84 10.39 -3.27
N PHE A 113 -10.30 11.57 -3.59
CA PHE A 113 -10.89 12.49 -4.58
C PHE A 113 -10.69 11.98 -6.01
N GLU A 114 -9.44 11.64 -6.34
CA GLU A 114 -9.06 11.21 -7.70
C GLU A 114 -8.84 9.69 -7.80
N ARG A 115 -8.83 8.98 -6.66
CA ARG A 115 -8.47 7.56 -6.56
C ARG A 115 -7.19 7.22 -7.36
N PRO A 116 -6.08 7.94 -7.14
CA PRO A 116 -4.88 7.84 -7.98
C PRO A 116 -4.17 6.48 -7.86
N LEU A 117 -4.54 5.64 -6.89
CA LEU A 117 -3.96 4.32 -6.67
C LEU A 117 -4.69 3.20 -7.42
N THR A 118 -5.78 3.52 -8.12
CA THR A 118 -6.55 2.55 -8.91
C THR A 118 -5.61 1.80 -9.87
N ASN A 119 -5.75 0.48 -9.91
CA ASN A 119 -4.95 -0.44 -10.73
C ASN A 119 -3.45 -0.53 -10.41
N LYS A 120 -2.94 0.19 -9.39
CA LYS A 120 -1.59 -0.04 -8.89
C LYS A 120 -1.51 -1.38 -8.17
N VAL A 121 -0.34 -2.02 -8.21
CA VAL A 121 -0.16 -3.33 -7.59
C VAL A 121 0.17 -3.18 -6.10
N GLY A 122 -0.59 -3.84 -5.24
CA GLY A 122 -0.47 -3.77 -3.78
C GLY A 122 0.18 -5.00 -3.16
N GLY A 123 1.06 -4.78 -2.18
CA GLY A 123 1.65 -5.81 -1.33
C GLY A 123 1.59 -5.42 0.15
N VAL A 124 1.57 -6.42 1.03
CA VAL A 124 1.52 -6.23 2.48
C VAL A 124 2.54 -7.14 3.14
N ILE A 125 3.40 -6.56 3.97
CA ILE A 125 4.38 -7.26 4.81
C ILE A 125 4.03 -6.95 6.26
N VAL A 126 3.81 -7.99 7.06
CA VAL A 126 3.54 -7.82 8.50
C VAL A 126 4.63 -8.49 9.31
N THR A 127 5.29 -7.74 10.18
CA THR A 127 6.30 -8.29 11.10
C THR A 127 5.77 -8.29 12.52
N GLY A 128 6.01 -9.34 13.30
CA GLY A 128 5.56 -9.37 14.68
C GLY A 128 6.23 -10.47 15.49
N ARG A 129 6.11 -10.43 16.82
CA ARG A 129 6.74 -11.44 17.68
C ARG A 129 6.06 -12.81 17.61
N ARG A 130 4.72 -12.85 17.63
CA ARG A 130 3.97 -14.13 17.67
C ARG A 130 2.48 -14.03 17.29
N TYR A 131 1.83 -12.91 17.56
CA TYR A 131 0.37 -12.82 17.50
C TYR A 131 -0.11 -11.72 16.56
N ASN A 132 -1.35 -11.88 16.11
CA ASN A 132 -2.18 -10.90 15.40
C ASN A 132 -1.69 -10.42 14.03
N HIS A 133 -0.71 -11.10 13.43
CA HIS A 133 -0.25 -10.80 12.07
C HIS A 133 -1.40 -10.79 11.06
N ASN A 134 -2.27 -11.81 11.10
CA ASN A 134 -3.42 -11.93 10.20
C ASN A 134 -4.40 -10.76 10.31
N HIS A 135 -4.67 -10.27 11.51
CA HIS A 135 -5.62 -9.17 11.69
C HIS A 135 -5.07 -7.87 11.11
N VAL A 136 -3.80 -7.57 11.40
CA VAL A 136 -3.10 -6.41 10.83
C VAL A 136 -3.02 -6.52 9.31
N TYR A 137 -2.69 -7.70 8.79
CA TYR A 137 -2.65 -7.98 7.35
C TYR A 137 -4.01 -7.72 6.69
N SER A 138 -5.09 -8.27 7.24
CA SER A 138 -6.45 -8.09 6.72
C SER A 138 -6.89 -6.62 6.74
N GLN A 139 -6.53 -5.85 7.77
CA GLN A 139 -6.85 -4.43 7.83
C GLN A 139 -6.18 -3.64 6.70
N ILE A 140 -4.92 -3.95 6.40
CA ILE A 140 -4.19 -3.31 5.29
C ILE A 140 -4.70 -3.80 3.93
N VAL A 141 -5.05 -5.08 3.79
CA VAL A 141 -5.71 -5.60 2.58
C VAL A 141 -7.02 -4.84 2.30
N ASN A 142 -7.84 -4.61 3.32
CA ASN A 142 -9.04 -3.80 3.16
C ASN A 142 -8.72 -2.36 2.71
N ASN A 143 -7.61 -1.78 3.18
CA ASN A 143 -7.15 -0.48 2.70
C ASN A 143 -6.66 -0.51 1.24
N LEU A 144 -5.99 -1.58 0.80
CA LEU A 144 -5.64 -1.79 -0.62
C LEU A 144 -6.90 -1.88 -1.50
N LEU A 145 -7.90 -2.65 -1.06
CA LEU A 145 -9.18 -2.80 -1.76
C LEU A 145 -9.95 -1.49 -1.81
N LEU A 146 -9.99 -0.72 -0.72
CA LEU A 146 -10.58 0.61 -0.68
C LEU A 146 -9.94 1.55 -1.74
N ASN A 147 -8.67 1.36 -2.05
CA ASN A 147 -7.94 2.14 -3.04
C ASN A 147 -7.95 1.54 -4.45
N ARG A 148 -8.79 0.51 -4.70
CA ARG A 148 -8.93 -0.18 -5.99
C ARG A 148 -7.60 -0.73 -6.53
N MET A 149 -6.73 -1.18 -5.64
CA MET A 149 -5.44 -1.74 -5.98
C MET A 149 -5.54 -3.22 -6.36
N ILE A 150 -4.62 -3.69 -7.19
CA ILE A 150 -4.50 -5.09 -7.59
C ILE A 150 -3.64 -5.83 -6.58
N ILE A 151 -4.21 -6.82 -5.90
CA ILE A 151 -3.48 -7.65 -4.94
C ILE A 151 -3.00 -8.91 -5.65
N VAL A 152 -1.70 -9.21 -5.55
CA VAL A 152 -1.15 -10.47 -6.05
C VAL A 152 -1.09 -11.49 -4.92
N GLY A 153 -1.63 -12.68 -5.15
CA GLY A 153 -1.45 -13.78 -4.19
C GLY A 153 -0.02 -14.32 -4.22
N SER A 154 0.58 -14.59 -3.07
CA SER A 154 1.96 -15.14 -2.94
C SER A 154 2.00 -16.62 -2.54
N GLY A 155 0.84 -17.28 -2.42
CA GLY A 155 0.69 -18.58 -1.77
C GLY A 155 0.33 -18.38 -0.31
N PHE A 156 1.33 -18.06 0.53
CA PHE A 156 1.12 -17.59 1.90
C PHE A 156 1.23 -16.06 1.99
N PRO A 157 0.48 -15.40 2.88
CA PRO A 157 0.67 -13.98 3.17
C PRO A 157 2.07 -13.73 3.75
N ALA A 158 2.68 -12.59 3.43
CA ALA A 158 4.00 -12.21 3.93
C ALA A 158 3.96 -11.76 5.40
N LEU A 159 3.76 -12.73 6.29
CA LEU A 159 3.74 -12.58 7.73
C LEU A 159 5.05 -13.14 8.28
N LEU A 160 5.81 -12.30 8.98
CA LEU A 160 7.12 -12.69 9.47
C LEU A 160 7.20 -12.61 10.99
N GLN A 161 7.85 -13.61 11.56
CA GLN A 161 8.05 -13.76 12.98
C GLN A 161 9.46 -13.33 13.41
N GLY A 162 9.54 -12.40 14.37
CA GLY A 162 10.82 -12.01 14.98
C GLY A 162 10.59 -11.17 16.22
N GLY A 163 11.06 -11.66 17.38
CA GLY A 163 10.86 -11.01 18.68
C GLY A 163 11.99 -10.05 19.04
N LYS A 164 13.22 -10.43 18.70
CA LYS A 164 14.42 -9.61 18.86
C LYS A 164 14.86 -9.06 17.50
N PRO A 165 15.69 -8.00 17.48
CA PRO A 165 16.31 -7.52 16.25
C PRO A 165 16.98 -8.66 15.49
N SER A 166 16.78 -8.69 14.17
CA SER A 166 17.35 -9.66 13.23
C SER A 166 16.82 -11.09 13.29
N GLU A 167 16.02 -11.47 14.28
CA GLU A 167 15.38 -12.81 14.32
C GLU A 167 14.47 -13.06 13.11
N VAL A 168 13.91 -11.99 12.53
CA VAL A 168 13.01 -12.07 11.37
C VAL A 168 13.68 -12.66 10.13
N LEU A 169 15.02 -12.56 10.03
CA LEU A 169 15.79 -13.14 8.93
C LEU A 169 15.92 -14.67 9.05
N GLY A 170 15.60 -15.24 10.22
CA GLY A 170 15.53 -16.69 10.43
C GLY A 170 14.19 -17.30 10.02
N ASP A 171 13.16 -16.49 9.76
CA ASP A 171 11.85 -16.95 9.32
C ASP A 171 11.85 -17.22 7.81
N ILE A 172 12.38 -18.39 7.43
CA ILE A 172 12.57 -18.79 6.03
C ILE A 172 11.27 -18.82 5.22
N GLU A 173 10.14 -19.18 5.84
CA GLU A 173 8.83 -19.23 5.18
C GLU A 173 8.25 -17.82 5.00
N GLY A 174 8.43 -16.96 6.01
CA GLY A 174 8.11 -15.54 5.91
C GLY A 174 8.92 -14.84 4.81
N LEU A 175 10.22 -15.13 4.70
CA LEU A 175 11.09 -14.60 3.65
C LEU A 175 10.71 -15.10 2.26
N ASP A 176 10.39 -16.39 2.10
CA ASP A 176 9.92 -16.94 0.82
C ASP A 176 8.58 -16.31 0.40
N SER A 177 7.67 -16.10 1.35
CA SER A 177 6.41 -15.38 1.13
C SER A 177 6.64 -13.95 0.61
N VAL A 178 7.58 -13.19 1.19
CA VAL A 178 7.98 -11.86 0.70
C VAL A 178 8.53 -11.94 -0.72
N ARG A 179 9.46 -12.86 -0.97
CA ARG A 179 10.08 -13.05 -2.31
C ARG A 179 9.03 -13.35 -3.37
N ARG A 180 8.10 -14.28 -3.11
CA ARG A 180 7.02 -14.64 -4.03
C ARG A 180 6.09 -13.48 -4.31
N MET A 181 5.70 -12.75 -3.26
CA MET A 181 4.86 -11.56 -3.40
C MET A 181 5.52 -10.53 -4.31
N VAL A 182 6.76 -10.12 -3.99
CA VAL A 182 7.50 -9.10 -4.74
C VAL A 182 7.71 -9.52 -6.20
N ASN A 183 8.09 -10.78 -6.44
CA ASN A 183 8.25 -11.29 -7.80
C ASN A 183 6.95 -11.18 -8.61
N ARG A 184 5.82 -11.57 -8.02
CA ARG A 184 4.52 -11.49 -8.68
C ARG A 184 4.02 -10.07 -8.85
N MET A 185 4.35 -9.17 -7.92
CA MET A 185 4.07 -7.74 -8.09
C MET A 185 4.81 -7.21 -9.32
N ILE A 186 6.10 -7.51 -9.43
CA ILE A 186 6.93 -7.12 -10.57
C ILE A 186 6.39 -7.70 -11.88
N ASP A 187 5.98 -8.97 -11.91
CA ASP A 187 5.41 -9.60 -13.11
C ASP A 187 4.08 -8.94 -13.53
N MET A 188 3.22 -8.61 -12.57
CA MET A 188 1.96 -7.93 -12.84
C MET A 188 2.21 -6.52 -13.39
N VAL A 189 3.10 -5.74 -12.75
CA VAL A 189 3.48 -4.40 -13.24
C VAL A 189 4.07 -4.49 -14.65
N LYS A 190 4.99 -5.43 -14.91
CA LYS A 190 5.56 -5.66 -16.24
C LYS A 190 4.47 -5.94 -17.26
N THR A 191 3.50 -6.79 -16.93
CA THR A 191 2.40 -7.16 -17.81
C THR A 191 1.55 -5.94 -18.18
N ILE A 192 1.16 -5.14 -17.19
CA ILE A 192 0.36 -3.92 -17.40
C ILE A 192 1.12 -2.92 -18.27
N LYS A 193 2.38 -2.62 -17.95
CA LYS A 193 3.18 -1.63 -18.70
C LYS A 193 3.52 -2.12 -20.11
N HIS A 194 3.88 -3.40 -20.29
CA HIS A 194 4.13 -3.96 -21.62
C HIS A 194 2.90 -3.90 -22.51
N TYR A 195 1.71 -4.23 -21.98
CA TYR A 195 0.48 -4.09 -22.74
C TYR A 195 0.34 -2.65 -23.24
N SER A 196 0.44 -1.66 -22.34
CA SER A 196 0.27 -0.26 -22.70
C SER A 196 1.30 0.25 -23.71
N LEU A 197 2.55 -0.21 -23.62
CA LEU A 197 3.59 0.15 -24.59
C LEU A 197 3.36 -0.48 -25.96
N LEU A 198 2.83 -1.72 -26.02
CA LEU A 198 2.61 -2.43 -27.28
C LEU A 198 1.34 -1.96 -28.00
N THR A 199 0.30 -1.60 -27.27
CA THR A 199 -1.01 -1.23 -27.84
C THR A 199 -1.25 0.27 -27.90
N ASN A 200 -0.42 1.06 -27.21
CA ASN A 200 -0.67 2.49 -26.95
C ASN A 200 -2.04 2.75 -26.28
N GLN A 201 -2.52 1.78 -25.50
CA GLN A 201 -3.81 1.80 -24.79
C GLN A 201 -3.67 1.31 -23.35
N SER A 202 -4.57 1.72 -22.46
CA SER A 202 -4.71 1.06 -21.15
C SER A 202 -5.79 -0.02 -21.22
N TYR A 203 -5.44 -1.26 -20.88
CA TYR A 203 -6.46 -2.32 -20.75
C TYR A 203 -7.33 -2.10 -19.52
N LEU A 204 -6.70 -1.69 -18.42
CA LEU A 204 -7.36 -1.42 -17.15
C LEU A 204 -7.87 0.03 -17.20
N THR A 205 -9.11 0.19 -17.65
CA THR A 205 -9.82 1.47 -17.64
C THR A 205 -10.60 1.64 -16.34
N PHE A 206 -10.77 2.88 -15.90
CA PHE A 206 -11.65 3.20 -14.78
C PHE A 206 -12.35 4.52 -15.08
N ASN A 207 -13.68 4.49 -15.15
CA ASN A 207 -14.53 5.67 -15.38
C ASN A 207 -15.49 5.92 -14.21
N GLU A 208 -15.31 5.17 -13.12
CA GLU A 208 -16.17 5.20 -11.95
C GLU A 208 -15.73 6.31 -11.00
N GLY A 209 -16.65 7.22 -10.67
CA GLY A 209 -16.45 8.22 -9.64
C GLY A 209 -16.25 7.61 -8.24
N ASN A 210 -16.03 8.46 -7.25
CA ASN A 210 -15.91 8.03 -5.85
C ASN A 210 -17.17 7.27 -5.39
N GLU A 211 -17.04 6.20 -4.60
CA GLU A 211 -18.17 5.34 -4.16
C GLU A 211 -19.20 6.07 -3.29
N ARG A 212 -18.93 7.31 -2.88
CA ARG A 212 -19.90 8.16 -2.17
C ARG A 212 -20.74 9.05 -3.09
N MET A 213 -20.34 9.16 -4.36
CA MET A 213 -21.07 9.90 -5.39
C MET A 213 -22.08 9.00 -6.12
N ILE A 214 -22.53 7.91 -5.48
CA ILE A 214 -23.63 7.07 -6.00
C ILE A 214 -24.84 7.98 -6.09
N GLY A 215 -25.13 8.48 -7.30
CA GLY A 215 -26.31 9.27 -7.57
C GLY A 215 -27.56 8.46 -7.25
N GLU A 216 -28.63 9.15 -6.83
CA GLU A 216 -29.96 8.56 -6.65
C GLU A 216 -30.45 7.78 -7.89
N ASP A 217 -29.83 8.01 -9.05
CA ASP A 217 -30.06 7.33 -10.32
C ASP A 217 -29.80 5.82 -10.28
N LEU A 218 -28.87 5.33 -9.45
CA LEU A 218 -28.65 3.88 -9.26
C LEU A 218 -29.71 3.23 -8.36
N LEU A 219 -30.49 4.03 -7.61
CA LEU A 219 -31.60 3.56 -6.78
C LEU A 219 -32.95 3.58 -7.52
N GLN A 220 -33.04 4.22 -8.70
CA GLN A 220 -34.28 4.26 -9.49
C GLN A 220 -34.80 2.89 -9.96
N PRO A 221 -33.95 1.90 -10.34
CA PRO A 221 -34.44 0.59 -10.76
C PRO A 221 -35.04 -0.24 -9.62
N LEU A 222 -34.68 0.04 -8.36
CA LEU A 222 -35.10 -0.75 -7.19
C LEU A 222 -36.37 -0.22 -6.51
N LYS A 223 -36.87 0.95 -6.91
CA LYS A 223 -38.14 1.53 -6.41
C LYS A 223 -39.37 1.15 -7.26
N LYS A 224 -39.20 0.29 -8.27
CA LYS A 224 -40.28 -0.24 -9.11
C LYS A 224 -40.52 -1.72 -8.84
N HIS A 225 -40.80 -2.12 -7.60
CA HIS A 225 -41.54 -3.36 -7.27
C HIS A 225 -42.20 -3.22 -5.90
#